data_AF-A0A5B8CGG6-F1
#
_entry.id   AF-A0A5B8CGG6-F1
#
_cell.length_a   1.000
_cell.length_b   1.000
_cell.length_c   1.000
_cell.angle_alpha   90.00
_cell.angle_beta   90.00
_cell.angle_gamma   90.00
#
_symmetry.space_group_name_H-M   'P 1'
#
loop_
_entity.id
_entity.type
_entity.pdbx_description
1 polymer ?
#
loop_
_entity_poly.entity_id
_entity_poly.type
_entity_poly.pdbx_seq_one_letter_code
_entity_poly.pdbx_strand_id
1 'polypeptide(L)'
;MAYSAPAKDTFTGIFPAFAAVSDEAYTFWSGQAVLVTEPLQDCLGARMDLATMRATAHYLTQQGIGTGTEAQMAAQGASGFKRLKSGTLEIERGDSPAAANMGDWGTTSYGQQLYPMLKACVGGPRVSGTGCVVDGNGFNGFAGVLPPWVR
;
A
#
# COMPACT_ATOMS: atom_id res chain seq x y z
N MET A 1 14.73 17.05 8.46
CA MET A 1 15.79 16.38 7.69
C MET A 1 15.07 15.67 6.56
N ALA A 2 15.51 15.86 5.31
CA ALA A 2 14.90 15.15 4.18
C ALA A 2 15.06 13.65 4.41
N TYR A 3 13.98 12.89 4.25
CA TYR A 3 14.00 11.46 4.47
C TYR A 3 14.82 10.78 3.35
N SER A 4 15.78 9.92 3.72
CA SER A 4 16.55 9.13 2.77
C SER A 4 16.02 7.70 2.71
N ALA A 5 15.70 7.23 1.51
CA ALA A 5 15.28 5.85 1.31
C ALA A 5 16.35 4.84 1.77
N PRO A 6 15.95 3.64 2.22
CA PRO A 6 16.89 2.59 2.59
C PRO A 6 17.81 2.17 1.44
N ALA A 7 18.99 1.63 1.76
CA ALA A 7 19.92 1.13 0.75
C ALA A 7 19.34 -0.07 -0.02
N LYS A 8 19.78 -0.24 -1.27
CA LYS A 8 19.36 -1.35 -2.15
C LYS A 8 19.61 -2.72 -1.52
N ASP A 9 20.72 -2.90 -0.81
CA ASP A 9 21.06 -4.17 -0.16
C ASP A 9 20.01 -4.54 0.90
N THR A 10 19.57 -3.56 1.70
CA THR A 10 18.49 -3.75 2.68
C THR A 10 17.17 -4.06 1.98
N PHE A 11 16.88 -3.37 0.88
CA PHE A 11 15.66 -3.61 0.10
C PHE A 11 15.63 -5.02 -0.51
N THR A 12 16.70 -5.46 -1.17
CA THR A 12 16.78 -6.78 -1.80
C THR A 12 16.84 -7.92 -0.79
N GLY A 13 17.40 -7.68 0.40
CA GLY A 13 17.35 -8.64 1.51
C GLY A 13 15.93 -8.89 2.02
N ILE A 14 15.05 -7.89 1.98
CA ILE A 14 13.63 -8.01 2.39
C ILE A 14 12.75 -8.48 1.22
N PHE A 15 13.05 -8.01 0.00
CA PHE A 15 12.31 -8.33 -1.22
C PHE A 15 13.24 -9.02 -2.25
N PRO A 16 13.49 -10.33 -2.10
CA PRO A 16 14.41 -11.06 -2.97
C PRO A 16 13.96 -11.10 -4.44
N ALA A 17 12.68 -10.86 -4.72
CA ALA A 17 12.13 -10.76 -6.07
C ALA A 17 12.74 -9.63 -6.93
N PHE A 18 13.40 -8.65 -6.31
CA PHE A 18 14.03 -7.52 -7.00
C PHE A 18 15.57 -7.57 -6.96
N ALA A 19 16.17 -8.73 -6.66
CA ALA A 19 17.63 -8.87 -6.60
C ALA A 19 18.34 -8.48 -7.92
N ALA A 20 17.66 -8.61 -9.06
CA ALA A 20 18.19 -8.27 -10.38
C ALA A 20 17.99 -6.80 -10.79
N VAL A 21 17.42 -5.94 -9.93
CA VAL A 21 17.19 -4.52 -10.25
C VAL A 21 18.53 -3.78 -10.40
N SER A 22 18.66 -2.87 -11.37
CA SER A 22 19.85 -2.02 -11.48
C SER A 22 19.87 -0.94 -10.39
N ASP A 23 21.06 -0.45 -10.03
CA ASP A 23 21.21 0.61 -9.01
C ASP A 23 20.55 1.92 -9.46
N GLU A 24 20.63 2.23 -10.75
CA GLU A 24 20.00 3.40 -11.37
C GLU A 24 18.47 3.33 -11.27
N ALA A 25 17.88 2.18 -11.62
CA ALA A 25 16.43 1.98 -11.52
C ALA A 25 15.98 2.05 -10.07
N TYR A 26 16.71 1.42 -9.14
CA TYR A 26 16.40 1.51 -7.72
C TYR A 26 16.44 2.96 -7.22
N THR A 27 17.50 3.70 -7.55
CA THR A 27 17.67 5.09 -7.10
C THR A 27 16.54 5.99 -7.62
N PHE A 28 16.16 5.82 -8.89
CA PHE A 28 15.07 6.60 -9.48
C PHE A 28 13.73 6.28 -8.81
N TRP A 29 13.35 5.01 -8.73
CA TRP A 29 12.05 4.59 -8.21
C TRP A 29 11.92 4.78 -6.70
N SER A 30 13.01 4.61 -5.94
CA SER A 30 13.02 4.92 -4.52
C SER A 30 12.89 6.43 -4.27
N GLY A 31 13.50 7.27 -5.12
CA GLY A 31 13.26 8.72 -5.09
C GLY A 31 11.80 9.10 -5.34
N GLN A 32 11.14 8.47 -6.33
CA GLN A 32 9.70 8.69 -6.57
C GLN A 32 8.84 8.22 -5.39
N ALA A 33 9.19 7.10 -4.76
CA ALA A 33 8.51 6.62 -3.56
C ALA A 33 8.61 7.60 -2.39
N VAL A 34 9.78 8.22 -2.18
CA VAL A 34 9.98 9.23 -1.13
C VAL A 34 9.08 10.44 -1.31
N LEU A 35 8.85 10.92 -2.54
CA LEU A 35 7.96 12.06 -2.79
C LEU A 35 6.52 11.81 -2.30
N VAL A 36 6.09 10.55 -2.27
CA VAL A 36 4.75 10.17 -1.79
C VAL A 36 4.74 9.92 -0.29
N THR A 37 5.80 9.31 0.26
CA THR A 37 5.82 8.91 1.67
C THR A 37 6.31 10.03 2.60
N GLU A 38 7.21 10.90 2.15
CA GLU A 38 7.82 11.96 2.97
C GLU A 38 6.79 12.93 3.57
N PRO A 39 5.75 13.38 2.84
CA PRO A 39 4.69 14.20 3.44
C PRO A 39 3.92 13.50 4.56
N LEU A 40 4.00 12.18 4.66
CA LEU A 40 3.31 11.34 5.65
C LEU A 40 4.26 10.85 6.76
N GLN A 41 5.50 11.34 6.80
CA GLN A 41 6.53 10.88 7.73
C GLN A 41 6.08 10.95 9.19
N ASP A 42 5.39 12.02 9.59
CA ASP A 42 4.91 12.22 10.97
C ASP A 42 3.89 11.15 11.39
N CYS A 43 3.04 10.70 10.47
CA CYS A 43 2.07 9.65 10.72
C CYS A 43 2.69 8.26 10.65
N LEU A 44 3.58 8.03 9.68
CA LEU A 44 4.19 6.73 9.45
C LEU A 44 5.22 6.39 10.54
N GLY A 45 5.93 7.38 11.07
CA GLY A 45 6.93 7.23 12.12
C GLY A 45 7.91 6.10 11.82
N ALA A 46 8.03 5.13 12.73
CA ALA A 46 8.89 3.96 12.58
C ALA A 46 8.56 3.04 11.38
N ARG A 47 7.39 3.21 10.76
CA ARG A 47 6.97 2.43 9.58
C ARG A 47 7.33 3.08 8.25
N MET A 48 7.96 4.26 8.28
CA MET A 48 8.34 5.03 7.09
C MET A 48 9.23 4.23 6.14
N ASP A 49 10.19 3.47 6.67
CA ASP A 49 11.09 2.64 5.86
C ASP A 49 10.34 1.55 5.11
N LEU A 50 9.50 0.81 5.82
CA LEU A 50 8.70 -0.25 5.24
C LEU A 50 7.67 0.30 4.24
N ALA A 51 7.08 1.47 4.50
CA ALA A 51 6.18 2.14 3.57
C ALA A 51 6.89 2.53 2.27
N THR A 52 8.06 3.15 2.37
CA THR A 52 8.84 3.59 1.21
C THR A 52 9.37 2.41 0.41
N MET A 53 9.82 1.33 1.07
CA MET A 53 10.23 0.10 0.37
C MET A 53 9.07 -0.52 -0.40
N ARG A 54 7.87 -0.57 0.19
CA ARG A 54 6.67 -1.11 -0.48
C ARG A 54 6.21 -0.24 -1.65
N ALA A 55 6.32 1.08 -1.53
CA ALA A 55 6.05 2.01 -2.62
C ALA A 55 7.06 1.80 -3.77
N THR A 56 8.33 1.62 -3.44
CA THR A 56 9.39 1.33 -4.42
C THR A 56 9.12 -0.01 -5.14
N ALA A 57 8.79 -1.06 -4.38
CA ALA A 57 8.44 -2.37 -4.95
C ALA A 57 7.19 -2.31 -5.85
N HIS A 58 6.19 -1.50 -5.47
CA HIS A 58 5.00 -1.27 -6.30
C HIS A 58 5.37 -0.68 -7.67
N TYR A 59 6.15 0.40 -7.69
CA TYR A 59 6.57 1.04 -8.94
C TYR A 59 7.44 0.11 -9.80
N LEU A 60 8.39 -0.60 -9.20
CA LEU A 60 9.21 -1.58 -9.91
C LEU A 60 8.34 -2.69 -10.55
N THR A 61 7.34 -3.18 -9.82
CA THR A 61 6.41 -4.20 -10.32
C THR A 61 5.56 -3.68 -11.47
N GLN A 62 5.09 -2.42 -11.41
CA GLN A 62 4.33 -1.80 -12.50
C GLN A 62 5.14 -1.68 -13.79
N GLN A 63 6.44 -1.42 -13.69
CA GLN A 63 7.35 -1.40 -14.83
C GLN A 63 7.73 -2.80 -15.34
N GLY A 64 7.21 -3.86 -14.69
CA GLY A 64 7.57 -5.24 -15.00
C GLY A 64 8.99 -5.62 -14.57
N ILE A 65 9.60 -4.82 -13.68
CA ILE A 65 10.96 -5.03 -13.20
C ILE A 65 10.89 -5.83 -11.91
N GLY A 66 11.20 -7.12 -12.00
CA GLY A 66 11.21 -8.07 -10.89
C GLY A 66 10.97 -9.50 -11.38
N THR A 67 11.39 -10.49 -10.60
CA THR A 67 11.21 -11.91 -10.93
C THR A 67 9.88 -12.48 -10.42
N GLY A 68 9.10 -11.69 -9.69
CA GLY A 68 7.77 -12.08 -9.21
C GLY A 68 6.78 -12.26 -10.37
N THR A 69 5.83 -13.17 -10.19
CA THR A 69 4.76 -13.44 -11.18
C THR A 69 3.99 -12.19 -11.58
N GLU A 70 3.75 -11.26 -10.65
CA GLU A 70 3.11 -9.97 -10.92
C GLU A 70 3.94 -9.05 -11.83
N ALA A 71 5.26 -9.00 -11.61
CA ALA A 71 6.16 -8.20 -12.44
C ALA A 71 6.30 -8.82 -13.85
N GLN A 72 6.37 -10.15 -13.95
CA GLN A 72 6.38 -10.85 -15.23
C GLN A 72 5.08 -10.62 -16.02
N MET A 73 3.93 -10.64 -15.34
CA MET A 73 2.64 -10.29 -15.96
C MET A 73 2.60 -8.84 -16.42
N ALA A 74 3.09 -7.88 -15.62
CA ALA A 74 3.18 -6.48 -16.02
C ALA A 74 4.11 -6.28 -17.24
N ALA A 75 5.28 -6.94 -17.25
CA ALA A 75 6.22 -6.92 -18.37
C ALA A 75 5.63 -7.47 -19.68
N GLN A 76 4.72 -8.44 -19.58
CA GLN A 76 4.00 -9.01 -20.73
C GLN A 76 2.78 -8.16 -21.16
N GLY A 77 2.62 -6.95 -20.61
CA GLY A 77 1.46 -6.09 -20.86
C GLY A 77 0.16 -6.63 -20.28
N ALA A 78 0.24 -7.63 -19.39
CA ALA A 78 -0.90 -8.31 -18.78
C ALA A 78 -1.38 -7.68 -17.47
N SER A 79 -1.00 -6.43 -17.21
CA SER A 79 -1.54 -5.60 -16.13
C SER A 79 -3.01 -5.27 -16.38
N GLY A 80 -3.90 -6.26 -16.28
CA GLY A 80 -5.34 -6.07 -16.48
C GLY A 80 -6.13 -7.25 -17.05
N PHE A 81 -5.50 -8.39 -17.41
CA PHE A 81 -6.29 -9.51 -17.96
C PHE A 81 -7.05 -10.27 -16.85
N LYS A 82 -8.36 -10.36 -17.04
CA LYS A 82 -9.33 -11.02 -16.14
C LYS A 82 -9.29 -12.55 -16.13
N ARG A 83 -8.68 -13.18 -17.12
CA ARG A 83 -8.59 -14.64 -17.23
C ARG A 83 -7.48 -15.03 -18.20
N LEU A 84 -6.52 -15.81 -17.74
CA LEU A 84 -5.56 -16.51 -18.58
C LEU A 84 -5.83 -18.01 -18.42
N LYS A 85 -6.40 -18.63 -19.45
CA LYS A 85 -6.66 -20.07 -19.50
C LYS A 85 -5.51 -20.74 -20.24
N SER A 86 -4.60 -21.36 -19.51
CA SER A 86 -3.51 -22.16 -20.09
C SER A 86 -3.71 -23.62 -19.73
N GLY A 87 -4.30 -24.40 -20.65
CA GLY A 87 -4.41 -25.87 -20.61
C GLY A 87 -5.15 -26.46 -19.41
N THR A 88 -4.53 -26.40 -18.23
CA THR A 88 -4.99 -26.94 -16.94
C THR A 88 -4.92 -25.95 -15.79
N LEU A 89 -4.38 -24.74 -16.00
CA LEU A 89 -4.24 -23.69 -14.98
C LEU A 89 -5.18 -22.52 -15.29
N GLU A 90 -6.16 -22.32 -14.41
CA GLU A 90 -7.04 -21.15 -14.39
C GLU A 90 -6.61 -20.25 -13.24
N ILE A 91 -6.04 -19.10 -13.58
CA ILE A 91 -5.70 -18.05 -12.61
C ILE A 91 -6.76 -16.95 -12.76
N GLU A 92 -7.72 -16.94 -11.84
CA GLU A 92 -8.72 -15.87 -11.72
C GLU A 92 -8.21 -14.86 -10.69
N ARG A 93 -7.97 -13.62 -11.11
CA ARG A 93 -7.73 -12.52 -10.19
C ARG A 93 -9.07 -12.21 -9.53
N GLY A 94 -9.23 -12.62 -8.27
CA GLY A 94 -10.42 -12.30 -7.49
C GLY A 94 -10.64 -10.78 -7.48
N ASP A 95 -11.74 -10.33 -8.10
CA ASP A 95 -12.24 -8.96 -8.02
C ASP A 95 -12.68 -8.71 -6.57
N SER A 96 -11.71 -8.48 -5.67
CA SER A 96 -12.03 -8.01 -4.32
C SER A 96 -12.52 -6.56 -4.45
N PRO A 97 -13.77 -6.24 -4.08
CA PRO A 97 -14.28 -4.87 -4.13
C PRO A 97 -13.45 -3.92 -3.25
N ALA A 98 -12.66 -4.46 -2.31
CA ALA A 98 -11.69 -3.69 -1.55
C ALA A 98 -10.56 -3.12 -2.42
N ALA A 99 -10.05 -3.89 -3.40
CA ALA A 99 -8.95 -3.48 -4.29
C ALA A 99 -9.38 -2.40 -5.29
N ALA A 100 -10.63 -2.44 -5.78
CA ALA A 100 -11.18 -1.42 -6.68
C ALA A 100 -11.19 -0.02 -6.06
N ASN A 101 -11.35 0.07 -4.73
CA ASN A 101 -11.34 1.32 -3.98
C ASN A 101 -9.93 1.84 -3.64
N MET A 102 -8.87 1.09 -3.98
CA MET A 102 -7.48 1.46 -3.68
C MET A 102 -6.81 2.26 -4.81
N GLY A 103 -7.50 2.44 -5.94
CA GLY A 103 -6.92 3.11 -7.12
C GLY A 103 -5.71 2.35 -7.65
N ASP A 104 -4.68 3.10 -8.05
CA ASP A 104 -3.46 2.55 -8.64
C ASP A 104 -2.71 1.58 -7.70
N TRP A 105 -2.77 1.83 -6.38
CA TRP A 105 -2.17 0.94 -5.38
C TRP A 105 -2.79 -0.46 -5.36
N GLY A 106 -4.03 -0.61 -5.82
CA GLY A 106 -4.71 -1.90 -5.92
C GLY A 106 -4.15 -2.84 -6.99
N THR A 107 -3.30 -2.33 -7.91
CA THR A 107 -2.82 -3.07 -9.09
C THR A 107 -1.74 -4.10 -8.80
N THR A 108 -1.08 -4.01 -7.64
CA THR A 108 -0.01 -4.94 -7.22
C THR A 108 -0.22 -5.38 -5.77
N SER A 109 0.28 -6.55 -5.40
CA SER A 109 0.25 -7.02 -4.00
C SER A 109 0.98 -6.08 -3.03
N TYR A 110 2.07 -5.45 -3.47
CA TYR A 110 2.83 -4.49 -2.66
C TYR A 110 2.05 -3.21 -2.36
N GLY A 111 1.38 -2.67 -3.37
CA GLY A 111 0.51 -1.49 -3.22
C GLY A 111 -0.71 -1.77 -2.34
N GLN A 112 -1.31 -2.96 -2.43
CA GLN A 112 -2.43 -3.36 -1.56
C GLN A 112 -2.03 -3.44 -0.08
N GLN A 113 -0.77 -3.81 0.22
CA GLN A 113 -0.25 -3.84 1.58
C GLN A 113 0.18 -2.44 2.08
N LEU A 114 0.57 -1.55 1.18
CA LEU A 114 0.91 -0.16 1.49
C LEU A 114 -0.33 0.70 1.72
N TYR A 115 -1.38 0.50 0.92
CA TYR A 115 -2.57 1.35 0.92
C TYR A 115 -3.25 1.52 2.31
N PRO A 116 -3.39 0.48 3.15
CA PRO A 116 -3.90 0.65 4.52
C PRO A 116 -3.06 1.59 5.38
N MET A 117 -1.74 1.62 5.18
CA MET A 117 -0.82 2.50 5.91
C MET A 117 -1.04 3.96 5.48
N LEU A 118 -1.09 4.21 4.18
CA LEU A 118 -1.35 5.55 3.63
C LEU A 118 -2.75 6.04 4.00
N LYS A 119 -3.76 5.18 3.88
CA LYS A 119 -5.15 5.48 4.21
C LYS A 119 -5.34 5.81 5.69
N ALA A 120 -4.62 5.16 6.59
CA ALA A 120 -4.66 5.49 8.01
C ALA A 120 -4.12 6.91 8.28
N CYS A 121 -3.14 7.36 7.50
CA CYS A 121 -2.56 8.70 7.63
C CYS A 121 -3.43 9.80 7.03
N VAL A 122 -4.04 9.56 5.87
CA VAL A 122 -4.85 10.56 5.16
C VAL A 122 -6.31 10.57 5.61
N GLY A 123 -6.84 9.41 6.02
CA GLY A 123 -8.26 9.23 6.37
C GLY A 123 -8.64 9.64 7.79
N GLY A 124 -7.69 10.07 8.62
CA GLY A 124 -7.92 10.41 10.02
C GLY A 124 -8.29 9.21 10.92
N PRO A 125 -8.38 9.41 12.25
CA PRO A 125 -8.75 8.36 13.18
C PRO A 125 -10.14 7.82 12.86
N ARG A 126 -10.21 6.51 12.60
CA ARG A 126 -11.48 5.80 12.44
C ARG A 126 -11.98 5.38 13.81
N VAL A 127 -13.07 5.98 14.26
CA VAL A 127 -13.81 5.51 15.43
C VAL A 127 -14.51 4.21 15.04
N SER A 128 -13.85 3.07 15.20
CA SER A 128 -14.57 1.80 15.33
C SER A 128 -15.31 1.86 16.66
N GLY A 129 -16.63 1.73 16.64
CA GLY A 129 -17.57 2.10 17.72
C GLY A 129 -17.48 1.36 19.06
N THR A 130 -16.27 1.04 19.53
CA THR A 130 -15.98 0.43 20.84
C THR A 130 -14.94 1.19 21.66
N GLY A 131 -14.38 2.31 21.16
CA GLY A 131 -13.43 3.13 21.91
C GLY A 131 -14.12 4.28 22.64
N CYS A 132 -14.29 4.17 23.96
CA CYS A 132 -14.67 5.31 24.81
C CYS A 132 -13.48 6.29 24.87
N VAL A 133 -13.69 7.55 24.48
CA VAL A 133 -12.71 8.62 24.72
C VAL A 133 -12.78 8.95 26.22
N VAL A 134 -11.67 8.79 26.94
CA VAL A 134 -11.60 8.83 28.41
C VAL A 134 -12.04 10.16 29.04
N ASP A 135 -12.20 11.24 28.28
CA ASP A 135 -12.75 12.51 28.79
C ASP A 135 -13.68 13.23 27.78
N GLY A 136 -14.23 12.51 26.81
CA GLY A 136 -15.14 13.05 25.82
C GLY A 136 -16.42 12.23 25.81
N ASN A 137 -17.55 12.86 26.15
CA ASN A 137 -18.88 12.30 25.99
C ASN A 137 -18.96 11.47 24.70
N GLY A 138 -19.15 10.16 24.87
CA GLY A 138 -18.98 9.17 23.82
C GLY A 138 -19.72 9.55 22.54
N PHE A 139 -19.01 9.48 21.42
CA PHE A 139 -19.61 9.53 20.09
C PHE A 139 -20.37 8.22 19.84
N ASN A 140 -21.58 8.14 20.37
CA ASN A 140 -22.51 7.04 20.16
C ASN A 140 -23.30 7.28 18.88
N GLY A 141 -22.67 7.32 17.71
CA GLY A 141 -23.34 7.27 16.38
C GLY A 141 -24.41 8.34 16.08
N PHE A 142 -24.72 9.24 17.01
CA PHE A 142 -25.65 10.34 16.88
C PHE A 142 -24.85 11.63 16.93
N ALA A 143 -25.00 12.44 15.88
CA ALA A 143 -24.55 13.83 15.88
C ALA A 143 -25.51 14.65 16.78
N GLY A 144 -25.43 14.49 18.10
CA GLY A 144 -26.23 15.27 19.06
C GLY A 144 -26.40 14.63 20.44
N VAL A 145 -26.78 15.45 21.41
CA VAL A 145 -27.17 15.03 22.77
C VAL A 145 -28.35 14.04 22.66
N LEU A 146 -28.27 12.92 23.40
CA LEU A 146 -29.31 11.89 23.41
C LEU A 146 -30.70 12.47 23.75
N PRO A 147 -31.77 12.03 23.07
CA PRO A 147 -33.13 12.36 23.47
C PRO A 147 -33.43 11.85 24.89
N PRO A 148 -34.20 12.60 25.71
CA PRO A 148 -34.38 12.34 27.14
C PRO A 148 -35.15 11.05 27.51
N TRP A 149 -35.56 10.24 26.53
CA TRP A 149 -36.36 9.02 26.71
C TRP A 149 -35.57 7.70 26.55
N VAL A 150 -34.25 7.76 26.35
CA VAL A 150 -33.39 6.56 26.23
C VAL A 150 -32.57 6.33 27.52
N ARG A 151 -33.19 6.52 28.69
CA ARG A 151 -32.55 6.28 29.98
C ARG A 151 -33.03 4.98 30.59
#